data_AF-A0A9E4UFH0-F1
#
_entry.id   AF-A0A9E4UFH0-F1
#
_cell.length_a   1.000
_cell.length_b   1.000
_cell.length_c   1.000
_cell.angle_alpha   90.00
_cell.angle_beta   90.00
_cell.angle_gamma   90.00
#
_symmetry.space_group_name_H-M   'P 1'
#
loop_
_entity.id
_entity.type
_entity.pdbx_description
1 polymer ?
#
loop_
_entity_poly.entity_id
_entity_poly.type
_entity_poly.pdbx_seq_one_letter_code
_entity_poly.pdbx_strand_id
1 'polypeptide(L)' 'MFNGCNTTHIFCRPDCPPGRRTKPEHRVRFSSARQASAAGYRPCRVCEPLRGAPGPWMAKRLRAP' A
#
# COMPACT_ATOMS: atom_id res chain seq x y z
N MET A 1 -8.63 -3.35 0.65
CA MET A 1 -8.03 -3.21 -0.69
C MET A 1 -6.62 -2.64 -0.55
N PHE A 2 -5.62 -3.27 -1.16
CA PHE A 2 -4.21 -2.84 -1.18
C PHE A 2 -3.64 -3.03 -2.59
N ASN A 3 -2.63 -2.24 -2.95
CA ASN A 3 -1.97 -2.30 -4.26
C ASN A 3 -0.50 -2.70 -4.10
N GLY A 4 -0.09 -3.79 -4.71
CA GLY A 4 1.28 -4.24 -4.88
C GLY A 4 1.95 -3.72 -6.14
N CYS A 5 3.26 -3.67 -6.14
CA CYS A 5 4.10 -3.48 -7.32
C CYS A 5 4.95 -4.73 -7.50
N ASN A 6 4.80 -5.45 -8.62
CA ASN A 6 5.54 -6.70 -8.85
C ASN A 6 7.05 -6.48 -9.03
N THR A 7 7.48 -5.31 -9.49
CA THR A 7 8.92 -5.02 -9.65
C THR A 7 9.65 -4.76 -8.34
N THR A 8 9.00 -4.08 -7.40
CA THR A 8 9.60 -3.75 -6.09
C THR A 8 9.19 -4.68 -4.97
N HIS A 9 8.20 -5.55 -5.21
CA HIS A 9 7.53 -6.37 -4.20
C HIS A 9 7.07 -5.55 -2.98
N ILE A 10 6.59 -4.33 -3.21
CA ILE A 10 6.04 -3.46 -2.16
C ILE A 10 4.53 -3.37 -2.32
N PHE A 11 3.78 -3.48 -1.22
CA PHE A 11 2.35 -3.20 -1.19
C PHE A 11 2.02 -1.93 -0.41
N CYS A 12 1.03 -1.19 -0.91
CA CYS A 12 0.61 0.13 -0.47
C CYS A 12 -0.90 0.17 -0.22
N ARG A 13 -1.35 1.14 0.58
CA ARG A 13 -2.77 1.50 0.67
C ARG A 13 -3.27 2.12 -0.65
N PRO A 14 -4.58 2.05 -0.94
CA PRO A 14 -5.18 2.84 -2.00
C PRO A 14 -4.90 4.32 -1.75
N ASP A 15 -4.63 5.05 -2.83
CA ASP A 15 -4.26 6.46 -2.83
C ASP A 15 -2.88 6.83 -2.28
N CYS A 16 -2.05 5.84 -1.93
CA CYS A 16 -0.68 6.10 -1.50
C CYS A 16 0.18 6.69 -2.64
N PRO A 17 0.96 7.76 -2.42
CA PRO A 17 1.77 8.41 -3.45
C PRO A 17 2.73 7.47 -4.20
N PRO A 18 3.54 6.61 -3.54
CA PRO A 18 4.35 5.61 -4.26
C PRO A 18 3.51 4.58 -5.00
N GLY A 19 2.36 4.14 -4.46
CA GLY A 19 1.46 3.21 -5.16
C GLY A 19 0.78 3.84 -6.38
N ARG A 20 0.55 5.15 -6.37
CA ARG A 20 -0.01 5.90 -7.51
C ARG A 20 0.99 5.99 -8.66
N ARG A 21 2.31 6.03 -8.36
CA ARG A 21 3.39 6.00 -9.35
C ARG A 21 3.63 4.63 -9.97
N THR A 22 3.18 3.55 -9.34
CA THR A 22 3.27 2.20 -9.92
C THR A 22 2.47 2.14 -11.22
N LYS A 23 3.15 1.80 -12.32
CA LYS A 23 2.52 1.58 -13.61
C LYS A 23 1.46 0.49 -13.51
N PRO A 24 0.32 0.61 -14.23
CA PRO A 24 -0.79 -0.35 -14.14
C PRO A 24 -0.36 -1.78 -14.51
N GLU A 25 0.55 -1.92 -15.47
CA GLU A 25 1.18 -3.18 -15.92
C GLU A 25 1.93 -3.94 -14.81
N HIS A 26 2.44 -3.22 -13.80
CA HIS A 26 3.15 -3.82 -12.65
C HIS A 26 2.31 -3.82 -11.38
N ARG A 27 1.06 -3.37 -11.45
CA ARG A 27 0.19 -3.18 -10.28
C ARG A 27 -0.59 -4.45 -9.98
N VAL A 28 -0.37 -5.00 -8.79
CA VAL A 28 -1.10 -6.17 -8.26
C VAL A 28 -2.14 -5.68 -7.25
N ARG A 29 -3.34 -6.28 -7.21
CA ARG A 29 -4.36 -5.95 -6.20
C ARG A 29 -4.45 -7.06 -5.16
N PHE A 30 -4.51 -6.66 -3.89
CA PHE A 30 -4.68 -7.56 -2.75
C PHE A 30 -5.92 -7.17 -1.95
N SER A 31 -6.62 -8.18 -1.44
CA SER A 31 -7.81 -7.99 -0.60
C SER A 31 -7.40 -7.47 0.78
N SER A 32 -6.31 -7.99 1.34
CA SER A 32 -5.83 -7.72 2.69
C SER A 32 -4.31 -7.62 2.76
N ALA A 33 -3.78 -6.88 3.74
CA ALA A 33 -2.34 -6.77 3.97
C ALA A 33 -1.69 -8.14 4.26
N ARG A 34 -2.42 -9.02 4.97
CA ARG A 34 -1.98 -10.39 5.26
C ARG A 34 -1.79 -11.23 4.00
N GLN A 35 -2.68 -11.08 3.00
CA GLN A 35 -2.55 -11.73 1.70
C GLN A 35 -1.33 -11.22 0.94
N ALA A 36 -1.10 -9.91 0.94
CA ALA A 36 0.08 -9.32 0.30
C ALA A 36 1.39 -9.81 0.94
N SER A 37 1.46 -9.85 2.28
CA SER A 37 2.62 -10.37 2.99
C SER A 37 2.84 -11.87 2.76
N ALA A 38 1.77 -12.68 2.71
CA ALA A 38 1.87 -14.10 2.37
C ALA A 38 2.36 -14.32 0.93
N ALA A 39 2.03 -13.41 0.01
CA ALA A 39 2.53 -13.40 -1.36
C ALA A 39 3.99 -12.91 -1.49
N GLY A 40 4.68 -12.59 -0.38
CA GLY A 40 6.08 -12.12 -0.38
C GLY A 40 6.26 -10.61 -0.55
N TYR A 41 5.19 -9.81 -0.47
CA TYR A 41 5.27 -8.36 -0.62
C TYR A 41 5.56 -7.70 0.74
N ARG A 42 6.49 -6.75 0.72
CA ARG A 42 6.86 -5.94 1.89
C ARG A 42 5.94 -4.72 2.03
N PRO A 43 5.62 -4.30 3.26
CA PRO A 43 4.78 -3.13 3.50
C PRO A 43 5.52 -1.84 3.12
N CYS A 44 4.81 -0.92 2.47
CA CYS A 44 5.35 0.41 2.15
C CYS A 44 5.66 1.21 3.43
N ARG A 45 6.84 1.81 3.48
CA ARG A 45 7.29 2.66 4.61
C ARG A 45 6.62 4.05 4.66
N VAL A 46 5.93 4.47 3.59
CA VAL A 46 5.30 5.80 3.50
C VAL A 46 3.85 5.77 3.98
N CYS A 47 3.07 4.80 3.51
CA CYS A 47 1.69 4.62 3.98
C CYS A 47 1.55 3.69 5.17
N GLU A 48 2.61 2.96 5.51
CA GLU A 48 2.66 1.98 6.60
C GLU A 48 1.34 1.19 6.67
N PRO A 49 1.01 0.37 5.65
CA PRO A 49 -0.30 -0.27 5.53
C PRO A 49 -0.65 -1.19 6.71
N LEU A 50 0.35 -1.56 7.51
CA LEU A 50 0.22 -2.34 8.75
C LEU A 50 0.04 -1.49 10.01
N ARG A 51 0.24 -0.17 9.96
CA ARG A 51 0.07 0.75 11.09
C ARG A 51 -1.11 1.69 10.85
N GLY A 52 -1.97 1.84 11.86
CA GLY A 52 -3.14 2.72 11.84
C GLY A 52 -4.40 2.09 11.23
N ALA A 53 -5.52 2.80 11.35
CA ALA A 53 -6.85 2.33 10.94
C ALA A 53 -6.90 1.90 9.45
N PRO A 54 -7.62 0.83 9.09
CA PRO A 54 -7.82 0.44 7.69
C PRO A 54 -8.54 1.56 6.92
N GLY A 55 -8.04 1.91 5.75
CA GLY A 55 -8.60 3.00 4.94
C GLY A 55 -7.64 3.54 3.87
N PRO A 56 -8.08 4.50 3.03
CA PRO A 56 -7.21 5.18 2.09
C PRO A 56 -6.03 5.84 2.82
N TRP A 57 -4.92 6.02 2.11
CA TRP A 57 -3.78 6.73 2.68
C TRP A 57 -4.14 8.19 2.94
N MET A 58 -4.04 8.63 4.20
CA MET A 58 -4.12 10.04 4.56
C MET A 58 -2.72 10.63 4.72
N ALA A 59 -2.51 11.82 4.14
CA ALA A 59 -1.27 12.55 4.28
C ALA A 59 -0.98 12.85 5.76
N LYS A 60 0.30 12.91 6.16
CA LYS A 60 0.67 13.20 7.57
C LYS A 60 0.06 14.50 8.09
N ARG A 61 -0.10 15.51 7.22
CA ARG A 61 -0.77 16.78 7.56
C ARG A 61 -2.26 16.65 7.91
N LEU A 62 -2.94 15.60 7.43
CA LEU A 62 -4.37 15.36 7.66
C LEU A 62 -4.64 14.44 8.86
N ARG A 63 -3.58 13.92 9.50
CA ARG A 63 -3.66 13.15 10.75
C ARG A 63 -3.59 14.08 11.98
N ALA A 64 -4.26 15.23 11.90
CA ALA A 64 -4.42 16.11 13.06
C ALA A 64 -5.31 15.41 14.12
N PRO A 65 -5.04 15.63 15.42
CA PRO A 65 -5.74 14.98 16.52
C PRO A 65 -7.23 15.30 16.56
#